data_AF-A0A9E1IFI7-F1
#
_entry.id   AF-A0A9E1IFI7-F1
#
_cell.length_a   1.000
_cell.length_b   1.000
_cell.length_c   1.000
_cell.angle_alpha   90.00
_cell.angle_beta   90.00
_cell.angle_gamma   90.00
#
_symmetry.space_group_name_H-M   'P 1'
#
loop_
_entity.id
_entity.type
_entity.pdbx_description
1 polymer ?
#
loop_
_entity_poly.entity_id
_entity_poly.type
_entity_poly.pdbx_seq_one_letter_code
_entity_poly.pdbx_strand_id
1 'polypeptide(L)'
;MSASNDDTDWGDDELVAPPIAKQDEPAKAPIVDDMEDPDEGFFDDLNTQEAIEGLPWEEDEAEFDQPASFKMGIIGGRAAGKTYLFQAMAYRTINPRRAGVLTPFLAQSPPVVYHRTDQDTGDERLNVRDFLSEYREWRRLATTTVGVLHWYKLRLKTPCGFLGLGRANLDVESLDAPGEALAGDYATYQKMWHDAYIGARVIIFTVPLWAVFPDQEMSDDNWLARERALAEFHQVVHHYKNLREEAGETSRVRSVLALTMADDDRSELKAIRDRWIEPYRSGKYMRQLGYWTVARYLESARMTSNALKELFHDLPDQNLASLPDELSIGGSSPWIVPVSSIDGQKLDEYQQTRRSGKQPRIKEPPRPVHVALPLLLALCERDNALM
;
A
#
# COMPACT_ATOMS: atom_id res chain seq x y z
N MET A 1 19.66 -71.73 -36.38
CA MET A 1 18.24 -72.14 -36.35
C MET A 1 17.40 -70.87 -36.26
N SER A 2 16.51 -70.72 -37.24
CA SER A 2 15.30 -69.86 -37.28
C SER A 2 15.37 -68.38 -36.88
N ALA A 3 15.11 -67.58 -37.90
CA ALA A 3 14.86 -66.14 -37.94
C ALA A 3 13.43 -65.73 -37.54
N SER A 4 13.26 -64.44 -37.22
CA SER A 4 12.17 -63.55 -37.67
C SER A 4 12.55 -62.11 -37.28
N ASN A 5 13.13 -61.26 -38.14
CA ASN A 5 12.53 -60.45 -39.22
C ASN A 5 11.49 -59.42 -38.77
N ASP A 6 11.85 -58.14 -38.92
CA ASP A 6 11.17 -57.03 -39.65
C ASP A 6 11.46 -55.69 -38.94
N ASP A 7 12.28 -54.80 -39.52
CA ASP A 7 11.93 -53.78 -40.55
C ASP A 7 10.79 -52.89 -40.05
N THR A 8 11.03 -51.62 -39.70
CA THR A 8 10.81 -50.36 -40.47
C THR A 8 10.45 -49.30 -39.39
N ASP A 9 10.57 -47.98 -39.47
CA ASP A 9 10.67 -46.98 -40.52
C ASP A 9 11.15 -45.70 -39.80
N TRP A 10 12.11 -44.94 -40.34
CA TRP A 10 12.41 -43.59 -39.83
C TRP A 10 11.61 -42.61 -40.69
N GLY A 11 10.34 -42.43 -40.32
CA GLY A 11 9.48 -41.39 -40.87
C GLY A 11 9.63 -40.09 -40.09
N ASP A 12 9.96 -39.03 -40.81
CA ASP A 12 9.77 -37.65 -40.38
C ASP A 12 8.29 -37.42 -40.06
N ASP A 13 7.96 -37.22 -38.78
CA ASP A 13 6.67 -36.71 -38.36
C ASP A 13 6.86 -35.53 -37.40
N GLU A 14 6.15 -34.46 -37.71
CA GLU A 14 6.19 -33.13 -37.14
C GLU A 14 6.17 -33.13 -35.59
N LEU A 15 6.99 -32.27 -34.99
CA LEU A 15 6.91 -31.90 -33.58
C LEU A 15 5.59 -31.16 -33.32
N VAL A 16 4.52 -31.92 -33.09
CA VAL A 16 3.24 -31.41 -32.62
C VAL A 16 3.40 -31.03 -31.14
N ALA A 17 3.35 -29.73 -30.86
CA ALA A 17 3.27 -29.20 -29.50
C ALA A 17 2.05 -29.81 -28.77
N PRO A 18 2.18 -30.16 -27.47
CA PRO A 18 1.06 -30.69 -26.71
C PRO A 18 -0.07 -29.63 -26.65
N PRO A 19 -1.35 -30.05 -26.69
CA PRO A 19 -2.47 -29.13 -26.72
C PRO A 19 -2.53 -28.35 -25.42
N ILE A 20 -2.58 -27.02 -25.54
CA ILE A 20 -2.92 -26.10 -24.46
C ILE A 20 -4.29 -26.53 -23.94
N ALA A 21 -4.31 -27.11 -22.74
CA ALA A 21 -5.55 -27.35 -22.02
C ALA A 21 -6.26 -26.00 -21.88
N LYS A 22 -7.44 -25.88 -22.50
CA LYS A 22 -8.34 -24.76 -22.28
C LYS A 22 -8.62 -24.73 -20.77
N GLN A 23 -8.05 -23.74 -20.07
CA GLN A 23 -8.43 -23.45 -18.70
C GLN A 23 -9.89 -23.05 -18.72
N ASP A 24 -10.71 -23.81 -18.01
CA ASP A 24 -12.11 -23.51 -17.75
C ASP A 24 -12.23 -22.08 -17.21
N GLU A 25 -13.19 -21.34 -17.75
CA GLU A 25 -13.55 -20.01 -17.27
C GLU A 25 -13.82 -20.06 -15.75
N PRO A 26 -13.26 -19.13 -14.94
CA PRO A 26 -13.66 -19.04 -13.55
C PRO A 26 -15.15 -18.67 -13.51
N ALA A 27 -15.93 -19.49 -12.80
CA ALA A 27 -17.37 -19.38 -12.67
C ALA A 27 -17.80 -17.91 -12.45
N LYS A 28 -18.68 -17.42 -13.32
CA LYS A 28 -19.39 -16.14 -13.12
C LYS A 28 -19.95 -16.12 -11.70
N ALA A 29 -19.53 -15.15 -10.91
CA ALA A 29 -20.12 -14.89 -9.60
C ALA A 29 -21.65 -14.76 -9.76
N PRO A 30 -22.45 -15.34 -8.85
CA PRO A 30 -23.90 -15.29 -8.96
C PRO A 30 -24.36 -13.83 -8.95
N ILE A 31 -25.15 -13.46 -9.96
CA ILE A 31 -25.87 -12.20 -10.01
C ILE A 31 -26.93 -12.29 -8.91
N VAL A 32 -26.74 -11.51 -7.84
CA VAL A 32 -27.78 -11.28 -6.85
C VAL A 32 -28.65 -10.16 -7.41
N ASP A 33 -29.77 -10.54 -8.00
CA ASP A 33 -30.84 -9.62 -8.43
C ASP A 33 -31.52 -9.01 -7.21
N ASP A 34 -31.79 -7.70 -7.31
CA ASP A 34 -32.83 -6.92 -6.64
C ASP A 34 -33.11 -7.25 -5.16
N MET A 35 -32.22 -6.78 -4.28
CA MET A 35 -32.62 -6.41 -2.92
C MET A 35 -32.55 -4.89 -2.77
N GLU A 36 -33.65 -4.30 -2.32
CA GLU A 36 -33.82 -2.86 -2.10
C GLU A 36 -32.68 -2.27 -1.26
N ASP A 37 -32.23 -1.10 -1.71
CA ASP A 37 -31.10 -0.29 -1.25
C ASP A 37 -31.23 0.12 0.22
N PRO A 38 -30.35 -0.32 1.13
CA PRO A 38 -30.20 0.33 2.43
C PRO A 38 -29.19 1.48 2.43
N ASP A 39 -28.50 1.74 1.29
CA ASP A 39 -27.27 2.56 1.25
C ASP A 39 -27.28 3.73 0.26
N GLU A 40 -28.44 4.22 -0.20
CA GLU A 40 -28.52 5.55 -0.85
C GLU A 40 -27.97 6.68 0.06
N GLY A 41 -27.80 6.42 1.37
CA GLY A 41 -27.17 7.32 2.35
C GLY A 41 -25.64 7.22 2.51
N PHE A 42 -24.90 6.30 1.86
CA PHE A 42 -23.46 6.10 2.13
C PHE A 42 -22.58 7.34 1.87
N PHE A 43 -22.90 8.11 0.82
CA PHE A 43 -22.11 9.27 0.39
C PHE A 43 -22.70 10.62 0.79
N ASP A 44 -24.00 10.67 1.05
CA ASP A 44 -24.58 11.79 1.77
C ASP A 44 -24.11 11.75 3.23
N ASP A 45 -23.94 10.58 3.87
CA ASP A 45 -23.46 10.49 5.27
C ASP A 45 -21.97 10.72 5.50
N LEU A 46 -21.11 10.57 4.48
CA LEU A 46 -19.71 11.04 4.57
C LEU A 46 -19.60 12.56 4.32
N ASN A 47 -20.70 13.19 3.90
CA ASN A 47 -20.84 14.62 3.65
C ASN A 47 -21.82 15.33 4.61
N THR A 48 -22.68 14.63 5.33
CA THR A 48 -23.50 15.22 6.39
C THR A 48 -22.63 15.38 7.62
N GLN A 49 -22.65 16.58 8.15
CA GLN A 49 -22.06 16.94 9.44
C GLN A 49 -22.41 15.94 10.55
N GLU A 50 -23.60 15.33 10.52
CA GLU A 50 -24.14 14.49 11.60
C GLU A 50 -23.42 13.15 11.84
N ALA A 51 -22.91 12.46 10.80
CA ALA A 51 -22.23 11.17 11.00
C ALA A 51 -20.81 11.32 11.62
N ILE A 52 -20.29 12.54 11.60
CA ILE A 52 -18.95 12.91 12.11
C ILE A 52 -19.07 13.69 13.43
N GLU A 53 -20.16 14.46 13.63
CA GLU A 53 -20.45 15.21 14.87
C GLU A 53 -20.87 14.31 16.05
N GLY A 54 -21.37 13.10 15.79
CA GLY A 54 -21.80 12.16 16.85
C GLY A 54 -20.69 11.32 17.49
N LEU A 55 -19.42 11.47 17.08
CA LEU A 55 -18.31 10.76 17.70
C LEU A 55 -17.76 11.58 18.87
N PRO A 56 -17.63 11.02 20.09
CA PRO A 56 -17.05 11.75 21.21
C PRO A 56 -15.56 11.97 20.95
N TRP A 57 -15.20 13.19 20.56
CA TRP A 57 -13.81 13.56 20.24
C TRP A 57 -12.96 13.82 21.49
N GLU A 58 -13.58 13.98 22.67
CA GLU A 58 -12.95 14.50 23.89
C GLU A 58 -12.74 13.46 25.01
N GLU A 59 -13.48 12.34 25.05
CA GLU A 59 -13.41 11.43 26.22
C GLU A 59 -12.26 10.39 26.18
N ASP A 60 -11.61 10.23 25.03
CA ASP A 60 -10.66 9.12 24.77
C ASP A 60 -9.18 9.60 24.74
N GLU A 61 -8.90 10.84 25.18
CA GLU A 61 -7.62 11.56 25.04
C GLU A 61 -6.48 10.97 25.87
N ALA A 62 -6.72 10.64 27.15
CA ALA A 62 -5.69 10.14 28.06
C ALA A 62 -5.10 8.77 27.66
N GLU A 63 -5.81 7.99 26.84
CA GLU A 63 -5.35 6.68 26.38
C GLU A 63 -4.41 6.77 25.16
N PHE A 64 -4.49 7.86 24.38
CA PHE A 64 -3.57 8.08 23.27
C PHE A 64 -2.21 8.61 23.75
N ASP A 65 -2.05 9.01 25.01
CA ASP A 65 -0.75 9.39 25.59
C ASP A 65 0.15 8.19 25.88
N GLN A 66 -0.39 6.96 25.87
CA GLN A 66 0.40 5.76 26.06
C GLN A 66 1.26 5.45 24.83
N PRO A 67 2.51 4.98 25.02
CA PRO A 67 3.39 4.62 23.90
C PRO A 67 2.78 3.51 23.05
N ALA A 68 3.10 3.50 21.76
CA ALA A 68 2.66 2.45 20.86
C ALA A 68 3.18 1.08 21.30
N SER A 69 2.29 0.09 21.27
CA SER A 69 2.64 -1.31 21.47
C SER A 69 3.31 -1.89 20.22
N PHE A 70 2.98 -1.34 19.04
CA PHE A 70 3.50 -1.76 17.75
C PHE A 70 3.75 -0.56 16.85
N LYS A 71 4.83 -0.61 16.07
CA LYS A 71 5.23 0.43 15.12
C LYS A 71 5.37 -0.14 13.72
N MET A 72 4.88 0.61 12.74
CA MET A 72 5.02 0.37 11.30
C MET A 72 5.66 1.60 10.65
N GLY A 73 6.53 1.39 9.66
CA GLY A 73 7.12 2.48 8.87
C GLY A 73 6.71 2.44 7.40
N ILE A 74 6.50 3.61 6.78
CA ILE A 74 6.40 3.81 5.33
C ILE A 74 7.64 4.54 4.86
N ILE A 75 8.33 3.96 3.89
CA ILE A 75 9.67 4.38 3.48
C ILE A 75 9.80 4.25 1.96
N GLY A 76 10.49 5.19 1.32
CA GLY A 76 10.70 5.20 -0.11
C GLY A 76 11.34 6.50 -0.61
N GLY A 77 11.72 6.51 -1.89
CA GLY A 77 12.31 7.67 -2.54
C GLY A 77 11.37 8.88 -2.64
N ARG A 78 11.85 9.94 -3.27
CA ARG A 78 11.04 11.12 -3.59
C ARG A 78 9.94 10.73 -4.57
N ALA A 79 8.76 11.31 -4.38
CA ALA A 79 7.59 11.05 -5.23
C ALA A 79 7.18 9.56 -5.35
N ALA A 80 7.66 8.68 -4.46
CA ALA A 80 7.31 7.25 -4.46
C ALA A 80 5.87 6.97 -3.95
N GLY A 81 5.08 8.00 -3.65
CA GLY A 81 3.70 7.86 -3.18
C GLY A 81 3.54 7.62 -1.66
N LYS A 82 4.58 7.88 -0.85
CA LYS A 82 4.55 7.71 0.62
C LYS A 82 3.40 8.48 1.29
N THR A 83 3.33 9.78 1.06
CA THR A 83 2.34 10.67 1.68
C THR A 83 0.93 10.33 1.23
N TYR A 84 0.76 9.95 -0.04
CA TYR A 84 -0.51 9.43 -0.54
C TYR A 84 -0.90 8.11 0.11
N LEU A 85 0.04 7.17 0.28
CA LEU A 85 -0.20 5.92 1.00
C LEU A 85 -0.57 6.17 2.46
N PHE A 86 0.10 7.09 3.13
CA PHE A 86 -0.18 7.48 4.50
C PHE A 86 -1.59 8.09 4.62
N GLN A 87 -1.93 9.07 3.78
CA GLN A 87 -3.26 9.68 3.74
C GLN A 87 -4.34 8.67 3.37
N ALA A 88 -4.05 7.74 2.46
CA ALA A 88 -4.93 6.63 2.13
C ALA A 88 -5.20 5.71 3.33
N MET A 89 -4.19 5.41 4.15
CA MET A 89 -4.36 4.62 5.38
C MET A 89 -5.24 5.37 6.37
N ALA A 90 -4.93 6.65 6.64
CA ALA A 90 -5.71 7.50 7.53
C ALA A 90 -7.17 7.63 7.06
N TYR A 91 -7.40 7.84 5.76
CA TYR A 91 -8.73 7.88 5.15
C TYR A 91 -9.46 6.54 5.29
N ARG A 92 -8.77 5.41 5.12
CA ARG A 92 -9.37 4.08 5.26
C ARG A 92 -9.79 3.77 6.69
N THR A 93 -9.09 4.31 7.68
CA THR A 93 -9.31 4.03 9.11
C THR A 93 -10.11 5.12 9.83
N ILE A 94 -10.42 6.26 9.19
CA ILE A 94 -11.12 7.38 9.83
C ILE A 94 -12.49 6.98 10.41
N ASN A 95 -13.16 6.02 9.78
CA ASN A 95 -14.39 5.43 10.28
C ASN A 95 -14.17 3.92 10.52
N PRO A 96 -13.83 3.49 11.75
CA PRO A 96 -13.55 2.09 12.08
C PRO A 96 -14.68 1.13 11.69
N ARG A 97 -15.94 1.54 11.84
CA ARG A 97 -17.14 0.73 11.49
C ARG A 97 -17.23 0.39 10.02
N ARG A 98 -16.63 1.23 9.16
CA ARG A 98 -16.69 1.11 7.69
C ARG A 98 -15.30 0.86 7.08
N ALA A 99 -14.31 0.48 7.90
CA ALA A 99 -12.95 0.15 7.47
C ALA A 99 -12.83 -1.20 6.71
N GLY A 100 -13.94 -1.91 6.54
CA GLY A 100 -14.04 -3.17 5.78
C GLY A 100 -13.32 -4.31 6.49
N VAL A 101 -12.38 -4.97 5.81
CA VAL A 101 -11.58 -6.07 6.40
C VAL A 101 -10.77 -5.67 7.64
N LEU A 102 -10.57 -4.37 7.87
CA LEU A 102 -9.91 -3.84 9.07
C LEU A 102 -10.87 -3.62 10.25
N THR A 103 -12.19 -3.56 10.00
CA THR A 103 -13.19 -3.22 11.02
C THR A 103 -13.09 -4.07 12.30
N PRO A 104 -12.84 -5.40 12.24
CA PRO A 104 -12.65 -6.17 13.46
C PRO A 104 -11.46 -5.67 14.30
N PHE A 105 -10.37 -5.25 13.66
CA PHE A 105 -9.10 -4.95 14.32
C PHE A 105 -8.97 -3.51 14.83
N LEU A 106 -9.96 -2.67 14.59
CA LEU A 106 -9.94 -1.26 15.00
C LEU A 106 -10.90 -1.06 16.16
N ALA A 107 -10.44 -0.33 17.19
CA ALA A 107 -11.33 0.17 18.22
C ALA A 107 -12.34 1.13 17.58
N GLN A 108 -13.50 1.29 18.21
CA GLN A 108 -14.57 2.16 17.74
C GLN A 108 -14.28 3.66 17.98
N SER A 109 -12.99 4.03 17.96
CA SER A 109 -12.47 5.37 18.19
C SER A 109 -11.78 5.86 16.92
N PRO A 110 -11.92 7.15 16.55
CA PRO A 110 -11.27 7.70 15.38
C PRO A 110 -9.74 7.68 15.52
N PRO A 111 -8.99 7.61 14.41
CA PRO A 111 -7.55 7.67 14.43
C PRO A 111 -7.06 9.08 14.81
N VAL A 112 -5.81 9.17 15.27
CA VAL A 112 -5.13 10.45 15.53
C VAL A 112 -3.93 10.59 14.58
N VAL A 113 -3.77 11.76 13.96
CA VAL A 113 -2.61 12.08 13.14
C VAL A 113 -1.77 13.12 13.86
N TYR A 114 -0.47 12.86 13.93
CA TYR A 114 0.53 13.80 14.41
C TYR A 114 1.47 14.20 13.30
N HIS A 115 2.07 15.38 13.44
CA HIS A 115 3.02 15.95 12.51
C HIS A 115 4.18 16.63 13.25
N ARG A 116 5.37 16.57 12.67
CA ARG A 116 6.59 17.24 13.15
C ARG A 116 7.42 17.65 11.96
N THR A 117 8.05 18.82 12.02
CA THR A 117 8.96 19.30 10.96
C THR A 117 10.43 19.34 11.39
N ASP A 118 10.69 19.27 12.70
CA ASP A 118 12.03 19.34 13.28
C ASP A 118 12.17 18.32 14.43
N GLN A 119 13.35 17.70 14.55
CA GLN A 119 13.70 16.74 15.59
C GLN A 119 13.62 17.29 17.02
N ASP A 120 13.64 18.61 17.19
CA ASP A 120 13.56 19.30 18.48
C ASP A 120 12.15 19.82 18.79
N THR A 121 11.24 19.78 17.82
CA THR A 121 9.83 20.11 18.04
C THR A 121 9.04 18.89 18.52
N GLY A 122 8.10 19.12 19.43
CA GLY A 122 7.15 18.10 19.86
C GLY A 122 6.13 17.77 18.76
N ASP A 123 5.45 16.63 18.93
CA ASP A 123 4.42 16.16 18.02
C ASP A 123 3.20 17.10 18.02
N GLU A 124 2.90 17.73 16.89
CA GLU A 124 1.68 18.51 16.72
C GLU A 124 0.54 17.59 16.29
N ARG A 125 -0.55 17.56 17.05
CA ARG A 125 -1.76 16.83 16.66
C ARG A 125 -2.48 17.59 15.55
N LEU A 126 -2.68 16.94 14.42
CA LEU A 126 -3.43 17.50 13.30
C LEU A 126 -4.92 17.18 13.40
N ASN A 127 -5.74 18.10 12.88
CA ASN A 127 -7.12 17.77 12.54
C ASN A 127 -7.12 16.82 11.35
N VAL A 128 -7.55 15.57 11.56
CA VAL A 128 -7.52 14.50 10.54
C VAL A 128 -8.39 14.87 9.32
N ARG A 129 -9.47 15.62 9.50
CA ARG A 129 -10.33 16.06 8.39
C ARG A 129 -9.60 17.04 7.48
N ASP A 130 -8.93 18.02 8.07
CA ASP A 130 -8.18 19.03 7.32
C ASP A 130 -6.96 18.40 6.65
N PHE A 131 -6.27 17.50 7.35
CA PHE A 131 -5.16 16.72 6.81
C PHE A 131 -5.54 15.90 5.58
N LEU A 132 -6.77 15.37 5.53
CA LEU A 132 -7.28 14.57 4.41
C LEU A 132 -7.99 15.40 3.32
N SER A 133 -8.10 16.71 3.46
CA SER A 133 -8.84 17.57 2.53
C SER A 133 -8.29 17.47 1.09
N GLU A 134 -6.97 17.60 0.93
CA GLU A 134 -6.32 17.51 -0.38
C GLU A 134 -6.49 16.13 -1.02
N TYR A 135 -6.36 15.08 -0.22
CA TYR A 135 -6.62 13.70 -0.64
C TYR A 135 -8.04 13.55 -1.18
N ARG A 136 -9.04 13.96 -0.39
CA ARG A 136 -10.47 13.85 -0.75
C ARG A 136 -10.82 14.61 -2.01
N GLU A 137 -10.15 15.72 -2.25
CA GLU A 137 -10.40 16.62 -3.38
C GLU A 137 -9.56 16.30 -4.62
N TRP A 138 -8.85 15.17 -4.67
CA TRP A 138 -8.01 14.80 -5.81
C TRP A 138 -6.97 15.88 -6.14
N ARG A 139 -6.39 16.52 -5.11
CA ARG A 139 -5.33 17.51 -5.30
C ARG A 139 -3.97 16.82 -5.32
N ARG A 140 -3.06 17.36 -6.15
CA ARG A 140 -1.65 16.95 -6.08
C ARG A 140 -1.08 17.44 -4.77
N LEU A 141 -0.56 16.52 -3.96
CA LEU A 141 0.17 16.87 -2.75
C LEU A 141 1.46 17.57 -3.18
N ALA A 142 1.81 18.64 -2.48
CA ALA A 142 3.05 19.34 -2.73
C ALA A 142 4.23 18.38 -2.55
N THR A 143 5.18 18.41 -3.49
CA THR A 143 6.45 17.71 -3.29
C THR A 143 7.23 18.43 -2.21
N THR A 144 7.74 17.68 -1.24
CA THR A 144 8.58 18.23 -0.17
C THR A 144 9.75 19.00 -0.74
N THR A 145 9.87 20.27 -0.34
CA THR A 145 10.97 21.15 -0.77
C THR A 145 12.25 20.83 -0.02
N VAL A 146 13.39 21.19 -0.60
CA VAL A 146 14.72 21.04 0.01
C VAL A 146 14.75 21.71 1.39
N GLY A 147 15.29 21.01 2.40
CA GLY A 147 15.49 21.56 3.75
C GLY A 147 14.28 21.49 4.68
N VAL A 148 13.16 20.90 4.27
CA VAL A 148 12.02 20.63 5.16
C VAL A 148 11.77 19.12 5.18
N LEU A 149 11.78 18.51 6.36
CA LEU A 149 11.34 17.13 6.54
C LEU A 149 9.96 17.15 7.18
N HIS A 150 9.02 16.36 6.67
CA HIS A 150 7.74 16.15 7.32
C HIS A 150 7.69 14.74 7.90
N TRP A 151 7.54 14.65 9.21
CA TRP A 151 7.24 13.39 9.86
C TRP A 151 5.75 13.35 10.17
N TYR A 152 5.09 12.28 9.72
CA TYR A 152 3.70 12.01 10.00
C TYR A 152 3.57 10.71 10.78
N LYS A 153 2.73 10.74 11.82
CA LYS A 153 2.40 9.56 12.64
C LYS A 153 0.91 9.38 12.71
N LEU A 154 0.40 8.25 12.25
CA LEU A 154 -0.99 7.85 12.37
C LEU A 154 -1.10 6.84 13.52
N ARG A 155 -1.79 7.21 14.58
CA ARG A 155 -2.05 6.35 15.74
C ARG A 155 -3.44 5.75 15.66
N LEU A 156 -3.49 4.41 15.69
CA LEU A 156 -4.70 3.61 15.65
C LEU A 156 -4.87 2.86 16.98
N LYS A 157 -6.07 2.93 17.58
CA LYS A 157 -6.43 2.06 18.71
C LYS A 157 -6.90 0.71 18.20
N THR A 158 -6.40 -0.36 18.80
CA THR A 158 -6.65 -1.74 18.39
C THR A 158 -7.13 -2.56 19.60
N PRO A 159 -8.20 -3.38 19.46
CA PRO A 159 -8.66 -4.25 20.54
C PRO A 159 -7.66 -5.40 20.76
N CYS A 160 -7.22 -5.62 21.99
CA CYS A 160 -6.25 -6.66 22.32
C CYS A 160 -6.63 -7.48 23.57
N GLY A 161 -5.87 -8.54 23.86
CA GLY A 161 -6.04 -9.38 25.04
C GLY A 161 -7.24 -10.33 24.96
N PHE A 162 -7.63 -10.95 26.08
CA PHE A 162 -8.75 -11.91 26.09
C PHE A 162 -10.07 -11.22 25.72
N LEU A 163 -10.78 -11.75 24.72
CA LEU A 163 -12.04 -11.22 24.18
C LEU A 163 -11.99 -9.76 23.68
N GLY A 164 -10.81 -9.19 23.45
CA GLY A 164 -10.65 -7.82 22.94
C GLY A 164 -11.00 -6.74 23.96
N LEU A 165 -10.94 -7.07 25.25
CA LEU A 165 -11.24 -6.15 26.36
C LEU A 165 -10.11 -5.14 26.62
N GLY A 166 -8.89 -5.44 26.15
CA GLY A 166 -7.75 -4.53 26.22
C GLY A 166 -7.69 -3.59 25.01
N ARG A 167 -6.89 -2.53 25.14
CA ARG A 167 -6.59 -1.59 24.05
C ARG A 167 -5.08 -1.50 23.87
N ALA A 168 -4.62 -1.50 22.62
CA ALA A 168 -3.22 -1.27 22.26
C ALA A 168 -3.14 -0.21 21.15
N ASN A 169 -2.05 0.55 21.15
CA ASN A 169 -1.77 1.57 20.14
C ASN A 169 -0.87 1.00 19.05
N LEU A 170 -1.28 1.16 17.79
CA LEU A 170 -0.47 0.94 16.60
C LEU A 170 -0.09 2.31 16.01
N ASP A 171 1.21 2.58 15.91
CA ASP A 171 1.73 3.76 15.21
C ASP A 171 2.17 3.37 13.79
N VAL A 172 1.67 4.12 12.81
CA VAL A 172 2.17 4.11 11.43
C VAL A 172 2.94 5.40 11.21
N GLU A 173 4.22 5.27 10.92
CA GLU A 173 5.18 6.37 10.80
C GLU A 173 5.56 6.56 9.33
N SER A 174 5.64 7.81 8.87
CA SER A 174 6.12 8.15 7.54
C SER A 174 6.99 9.40 7.61
N LEU A 175 8.23 9.29 7.11
CA LEU A 175 9.07 10.46 6.84
C LEU A 175 8.95 10.84 5.37
N ASP A 176 8.45 12.04 5.11
CA ASP A 176 8.52 12.68 3.81
C ASP A 176 9.68 13.67 3.81
N ALA A 177 10.79 13.23 3.22
CA ALA A 177 12.02 14.00 3.10
C ALA A 177 12.34 14.24 1.62
N PRO A 178 13.02 15.35 1.28
CA PRO A 178 13.52 15.57 -0.07
C PRO A 178 14.55 14.49 -0.41
N GLY A 179 14.58 14.01 -1.66
CA GLY A 179 15.52 12.98 -2.12
C GLY A 179 17.00 13.36 -1.89
N GLU A 180 17.30 14.66 -1.83
CA GLU A 180 18.63 15.21 -1.53
C GLU A 180 19.06 14.99 -0.07
N ALA A 181 18.13 14.85 0.88
CA ALA A 181 18.44 14.59 2.29
C ALA A 181 19.10 13.21 2.50
N LEU A 182 18.83 12.26 1.60
CA LEU A 182 19.49 10.95 1.60
C LEU A 182 20.90 10.99 1.00
N ALA A 183 21.20 12.02 0.20
CA ALA A 183 22.44 12.14 -0.55
C ALA A 183 23.52 13.01 0.12
N GLY A 184 23.19 13.83 1.14
CA GLY A 184 24.16 14.82 1.64
C GLY A 184 24.10 15.26 3.10
N ASP A 185 22.99 15.10 3.83
CA ASP A 185 22.83 15.69 5.17
C ASP A 185 22.27 14.71 6.22
N TYR A 186 22.86 13.51 6.22
CA TYR A 186 22.49 12.37 7.05
C TYR A 186 22.43 12.70 8.55
N ALA A 187 23.41 13.46 9.06
CA ALA A 187 23.52 13.76 10.49
C ALA A 187 22.31 14.57 11.01
N THR A 188 21.74 15.42 10.16
CA THR A 188 20.67 16.35 10.53
C THR A 188 19.34 15.62 10.79
N TYR A 189 19.10 14.47 10.15
CA TYR A 189 17.82 13.74 10.24
C TYR A 189 17.92 12.35 10.87
N GLN A 190 19.12 11.93 11.29
CA GLN A 190 19.36 10.59 11.86
C GLN A 190 18.45 10.28 13.05
N LYS A 191 18.22 11.27 13.93
CA LYS A 191 17.32 11.12 15.08
C LYS A 191 15.86 10.86 14.65
N MET A 192 15.35 11.59 13.65
CA MET A 192 13.98 11.37 13.18
C MET A 192 13.81 10.02 12.49
N TRP A 193 14.81 9.58 11.71
CA TRP A 193 14.85 8.23 11.13
C TRP A 193 14.87 7.14 12.21
N HIS A 194 15.71 7.33 13.22
CA HIS A 194 15.77 6.43 14.38
C HIS A 194 14.42 6.36 15.08
N ASP A 195 13.83 7.50 15.44
CA ASP A 195 12.52 7.59 16.09
C ASP A 195 11.41 6.92 15.26
N ALA A 196 11.41 7.13 13.94
CA ALA A 196 10.35 6.63 13.05
C ALA A 196 10.45 5.13 12.75
N TYR A 197 11.66 4.56 12.67
CA TYR A 197 11.82 3.22 12.08
C TYR A 197 12.53 2.19 12.96
N ILE A 198 13.26 2.60 14.00
CA ILE A 198 13.77 1.64 14.99
C ILE A 198 12.62 1.10 15.84
N GLY A 199 12.65 -0.21 16.07
CA GLY A 199 11.57 -0.97 16.71
C GLY A 199 10.33 -1.22 15.84
N ALA A 200 10.33 -0.78 14.57
CA ALA A 200 9.24 -1.08 13.64
C ALA A 200 9.23 -2.57 13.28
N ARG A 201 8.06 -3.20 13.36
CA ARG A 201 7.88 -4.63 13.06
C ARG A 201 7.44 -4.88 11.62
N VAL A 202 6.81 -3.88 11.02
CA VAL A 202 6.41 -3.88 9.61
C VAL A 202 7.02 -2.66 8.94
N ILE A 203 7.64 -2.86 7.79
CA ILE A 203 8.17 -1.76 6.98
C ILE A 203 7.62 -1.88 5.57
N ILE A 204 7.05 -0.79 5.07
CA ILE A 204 6.49 -0.68 3.74
C ILE A 204 7.45 0.13 2.88
N PHE A 205 8.16 -0.56 2.00
CA PHE A 205 9.01 0.02 0.98
C PHE A 205 8.16 0.38 -0.23
N THR A 206 8.10 1.66 -0.58
CA THR A 206 7.31 2.15 -1.72
C THR A 206 8.20 2.35 -2.93
N VAL A 207 7.79 1.81 -4.07
CA VAL A 207 8.38 2.09 -5.38
C VAL A 207 7.26 2.26 -6.41
N PRO A 208 7.35 3.23 -7.33
CA PRO A 208 6.41 3.32 -8.45
C PRO A 208 6.34 2.03 -9.27
N LEU A 209 5.14 1.55 -9.57
CA LEU A 209 4.94 0.34 -10.39
C LEU A 209 5.59 0.50 -11.77
N TRP A 210 5.40 1.66 -12.41
CA TRP A 210 5.99 1.98 -13.73
C TRP A 210 7.53 2.07 -13.70
N ALA A 211 8.14 2.31 -12.53
CA ALA A 211 9.60 2.32 -12.44
C ALA A 211 10.16 0.89 -12.50
N VAL A 212 9.46 -0.08 -11.89
CA VAL A 212 9.87 -1.49 -11.93
C VAL A 212 9.48 -2.15 -13.24
N PHE A 213 8.24 -1.92 -13.69
CA PHE A 213 7.65 -2.55 -14.88
C PHE A 213 7.24 -1.46 -15.88
N PRO A 214 8.21 -0.84 -16.57
CA PRO A 214 7.96 0.26 -17.50
C PRO A 214 7.29 -0.22 -18.79
N ASP A 215 6.39 0.59 -19.33
CA ASP A 215 5.93 0.45 -20.71
C ASP A 215 7.08 0.75 -21.68
N GLN A 216 7.15 0.01 -22.79
CA GLN A 216 8.26 0.09 -23.74
C GLN A 216 8.29 1.43 -24.50
N GLU A 217 7.16 2.14 -24.57
CA GLU A 217 7.01 3.39 -25.33
C GLU A 217 7.18 4.65 -24.47
N MET A 218 7.88 4.57 -23.33
CA MET A 218 8.18 5.75 -22.50
C MET A 218 9.11 6.75 -23.20
N SER A 219 8.85 8.05 -22.98
CA SER A 219 9.74 9.14 -23.40
C SER A 219 11.08 9.13 -22.65
N ASP A 220 12.11 9.76 -23.22
CA ASP A 220 13.44 9.89 -22.62
C ASP A 220 13.39 10.49 -21.19
N ASP A 221 12.55 11.51 -20.98
CA ASP A 221 12.36 12.12 -19.66
C ASP A 221 11.78 11.13 -18.64
N ASN A 222 10.87 10.25 -19.06
CA ASN A 222 10.30 9.21 -18.20
C ASN A 222 11.33 8.13 -17.88
N TRP A 223 12.21 7.77 -18.83
CA TRP A 223 13.35 6.89 -18.57
C TRP A 223 14.32 7.49 -17.55
N LEU A 224 14.65 8.77 -17.66
CA LEU A 224 15.48 9.46 -16.65
C LEU A 224 14.80 9.52 -15.29
N ALA A 225 13.48 9.74 -15.25
CA ALA A 225 12.71 9.74 -14.01
C ALA A 225 12.69 8.34 -13.35
N ARG A 226 12.59 7.27 -14.16
CA ARG A 226 12.68 5.88 -13.71
C ARG A 226 14.00 5.61 -13.01
N GLU A 227 15.12 5.90 -13.67
CA GLU A 227 16.46 5.62 -13.10
C GLU A 227 16.66 6.35 -11.77
N ARG A 228 16.19 7.60 -11.67
CA ARG A 228 16.22 8.34 -10.39
C ARG A 228 15.38 7.67 -9.32
N ALA A 229 14.16 7.25 -9.64
CA ALA A 229 13.27 6.58 -8.68
C ALA A 229 13.87 5.27 -8.15
N LEU A 230 14.50 4.48 -9.03
CA LEU A 230 15.17 3.22 -8.65
C LEU A 230 16.43 3.47 -7.81
N ALA A 231 17.27 4.43 -8.20
CA ALA A 231 18.46 4.80 -7.43
C ALA A 231 18.10 5.28 -6.02
N GLU A 232 17.11 6.16 -5.89
CA GLU A 232 16.61 6.63 -4.60
C GLU A 232 16.01 5.49 -3.78
N PHE A 233 15.30 4.54 -4.41
CA PHE A 233 14.78 3.34 -3.73
C PHE A 233 15.91 2.52 -3.09
N HIS A 234 16.95 2.17 -3.84
CA HIS A 234 18.09 1.42 -3.28
C HIS A 234 18.81 2.17 -2.16
N GLN A 235 19.00 3.49 -2.30
CA GLN A 235 19.60 4.33 -1.25
C GLN A 235 18.79 4.25 0.05
N VAL A 236 17.47 4.33 -0.06
CA VAL A 236 16.54 4.26 1.07
C VAL A 236 16.58 2.88 1.75
N VAL A 237 16.58 1.80 0.98
CA VAL A 237 16.68 0.43 1.51
C VAL A 237 18.00 0.22 2.25
N HIS A 238 19.11 0.64 1.63
CA HIS A 238 20.44 0.54 2.22
C HIS A 238 20.55 1.37 3.51
N HIS A 239 20.04 2.61 3.48
CA HIS A 239 20.02 3.48 4.66
C HIS A 239 19.26 2.86 5.82
N TYR A 240 18.07 2.28 5.57
CA TYR A 240 17.31 1.61 6.63
C TYR A 240 18.06 0.42 7.22
N LYS A 241 18.71 -0.40 6.39
CA LYS A 241 19.52 -1.53 6.87
C LYS A 241 20.68 -1.06 7.76
N ASN A 242 21.40 -0.03 7.34
CA ASN A 242 22.51 0.55 8.10
C ASN A 242 22.04 1.13 9.44
N LEU A 243 20.92 1.87 9.44
CA LEU A 243 20.32 2.41 10.65
C LEU A 243 20.04 1.30 11.68
N ARG A 244 19.53 0.14 11.24
CA ARG A 244 19.29 -1.01 12.12
C ARG A 244 20.59 -1.64 12.62
N GLU A 245 21.57 -1.79 11.74
CA GLU A 245 22.88 -2.35 12.10
C GLU A 245 23.57 -1.48 13.15
N GLU A 246 23.61 -0.17 12.94
CA GLU A 246 24.15 0.82 13.87
C GLU A 246 23.42 0.82 15.22
N ALA A 247 22.10 0.63 15.22
CA ALA A 247 21.29 0.50 16.42
C ALA A 247 21.40 -0.88 17.10
N GLY A 248 22.14 -1.85 16.52
CA GLY A 248 22.24 -3.22 17.02
C GLY A 248 20.91 -3.99 16.95
N GLU A 249 19.99 -3.59 16.08
CA GLU A 249 18.63 -4.10 16.00
C GLU A 249 18.56 -5.36 15.10
N THR A 250 18.52 -6.53 15.72
CA THR A 250 18.53 -7.83 15.03
C THR A 250 17.16 -8.48 14.91
N SER A 251 16.08 -7.84 15.40
CA SER A 251 14.74 -8.42 15.31
C SER A 251 14.31 -8.67 13.86
N ARG A 252 13.33 -9.54 13.65
CA ARG A 252 12.77 -9.78 12.32
C ARG A 252 11.78 -8.66 11.96
N VAL A 253 11.82 -8.22 10.70
CA VAL A 253 10.88 -7.22 10.15
C VAL A 253 10.07 -7.84 9.03
N ARG A 254 8.75 -7.64 9.05
CA ARG A 254 7.88 -7.99 7.94
C ARG A 254 7.96 -6.88 6.89
N SER A 255 8.66 -7.15 5.82
CA SER A 255 8.79 -6.20 4.71
C SER A 255 7.59 -6.31 3.77
N VAL A 256 7.10 -5.16 3.32
CA VAL A 256 6.10 -5.04 2.26
C VAL A 256 6.70 -4.17 1.16
N LEU A 257 6.78 -4.68 -0.06
CA LEU A 257 7.04 -3.91 -1.25
C LEU A 257 5.71 -3.41 -1.82
N ALA A 258 5.39 -2.14 -1.58
CA ALA A 258 4.23 -1.47 -2.14
C ALA A 258 4.59 -0.89 -3.51
N LEU A 259 4.06 -1.50 -4.57
CA LEU A 259 4.14 -0.99 -5.92
C LEU A 259 3.09 0.12 -6.08
N THR A 260 3.49 1.36 -5.84
CA THR A 260 2.59 2.52 -5.83
C THR A 260 2.26 2.97 -7.25
N MET A 261 1.25 3.83 -7.39
CA MET A 261 0.84 4.38 -8.69
C MET A 261 0.53 3.27 -9.70
N ALA A 262 -0.12 2.21 -9.22
CA ALA A 262 -0.45 1.03 -10.01
C ALA A 262 -1.45 1.31 -11.16
N ASP A 263 -1.96 2.54 -11.25
CA ASP A 263 -2.83 3.03 -12.30
C ASP A 263 -2.16 3.96 -13.30
N ASP A 264 -0.87 4.20 -13.15
CA ASP A 264 -0.07 4.94 -14.12
C ASP A 264 0.01 4.19 -15.45
N ASP A 265 -0.14 4.91 -16.56
CA ASP A 265 -0.16 4.34 -17.91
C ASP A 265 1.23 3.99 -18.43
N ARG A 266 2.28 4.52 -17.79
CA ARG A 266 3.69 4.15 -18.04
C ARG A 266 4.03 2.76 -17.55
N SER A 267 3.10 2.00 -16.97
CA SER A 267 3.31 0.61 -16.55
C SER A 267 2.87 -0.38 -17.62
N GLU A 268 3.71 -1.38 -17.91
CA GLU A 268 3.35 -2.47 -18.81
C GLU A 268 2.33 -3.45 -18.20
N LEU A 269 2.17 -3.45 -16.87
CA LEU A 269 1.33 -4.40 -16.12
C LEU A 269 -0.16 -4.01 -16.12
N LYS A 270 -0.71 -3.75 -17.31
CA LYS A 270 -2.14 -3.44 -17.52
C LYS A 270 -3.06 -4.53 -16.96
N ALA A 271 -2.63 -5.79 -17.00
CA ALA A 271 -3.37 -6.90 -16.40
C ALA A 271 -3.53 -6.79 -14.88
N ILE A 272 -2.53 -6.25 -14.16
CA ILE A 272 -2.64 -6.02 -12.71
C ILE A 272 -3.64 -4.92 -12.43
N ARG A 273 -3.60 -3.84 -13.22
CA ARG A 273 -4.59 -2.79 -13.14
C ARG A 273 -6.00 -3.35 -13.33
N ASP A 274 -6.24 -4.10 -14.39
CA ASP A 274 -7.59 -4.53 -14.76
C ASP A 274 -8.15 -5.62 -13.83
N ARG A 275 -7.29 -6.52 -13.31
CA ARG A 275 -7.73 -7.64 -12.44
C ARG A 275 -7.72 -7.33 -10.95
N TRP A 276 -6.76 -6.53 -10.48
CA TRP A 276 -6.52 -6.34 -9.05
C TRP A 276 -6.77 -4.90 -8.57
N ILE A 277 -6.79 -3.91 -9.48
CA ILE A 277 -6.95 -2.50 -9.09
C ILE A 277 -8.33 -1.97 -9.46
N GLU A 278 -8.75 -2.14 -10.71
CA GLU A 278 -10.00 -1.57 -11.22
C GLU A 278 -11.27 -2.13 -10.55
N PRO A 279 -11.36 -3.44 -10.20
CA PRO A 279 -12.50 -3.94 -9.43
C PRO A 279 -12.69 -3.17 -8.12
N TYR A 280 -11.62 -2.92 -7.36
CA TYR A 280 -11.64 -2.20 -6.09
C TYR A 280 -12.01 -0.72 -6.24
N ARG A 281 -11.81 -0.14 -7.42
CA ARG A 281 -12.17 1.25 -7.73
C ARG A 281 -13.65 1.44 -8.03
N SER A 282 -14.31 0.42 -8.57
CA SER A 282 -15.71 0.46 -8.99
C SER A 282 -16.75 0.59 -7.86
N GLY A 283 -16.34 0.57 -6.59
CA GLY A 283 -17.21 0.73 -5.41
C GLY A 283 -18.10 -0.49 -5.11
N LYS A 284 -18.58 -1.17 -6.15
CA LYS A 284 -19.29 -2.46 -6.08
C LYS A 284 -18.44 -3.53 -5.41
N TYR A 285 -17.14 -3.54 -5.67
CA TYR A 285 -16.22 -4.50 -5.05
C TYR A 285 -15.92 -4.20 -3.57
N MET A 286 -15.87 -2.92 -3.18
CA MET A 286 -15.72 -2.55 -1.75
C MET A 286 -16.95 -2.98 -0.93
N ARG A 287 -18.15 -2.93 -1.53
CA ARG A 287 -19.36 -3.52 -0.96
C ARG A 287 -19.20 -5.04 -0.79
N GLN A 288 -18.69 -5.73 -1.82
CA GLN A 288 -18.39 -7.17 -1.73
C GLN A 288 -17.35 -7.51 -0.66
N LEU A 289 -16.32 -6.67 -0.45
CA LEU A 289 -15.33 -6.86 0.61
C LEU A 289 -15.90 -6.71 2.03
N GLY A 290 -16.99 -5.96 2.22
CA GLY A 290 -17.74 -5.97 3.48
C GLY A 290 -18.27 -7.35 3.84
N TYR A 291 -18.46 -8.22 2.84
CA TYR A 291 -18.85 -9.63 2.99
C TYR A 291 -17.67 -10.60 2.93
N TRP A 292 -16.45 -10.12 2.66
CA TRP A 292 -15.28 -10.99 2.64
C TRP A 292 -14.75 -11.17 4.04
N THR A 293 -14.49 -12.43 4.39
CA THR A 293 -13.72 -12.73 5.60
C THR A 293 -12.29 -12.24 5.42
N VAL A 294 -11.63 -11.88 6.53
CA VAL A 294 -10.21 -11.52 6.56
C VAL A 294 -9.36 -12.59 5.86
N ALA A 295 -9.72 -13.87 6.03
CA ALA A 295 -9.07 -14.99 5.37
C ALA A 295 -9.10 -14.90 3.84
N ARG A 296 -10.26 -14.64 3.22
CA ARG A 296 -10.38 -14.52 1.75
C ARG A 296 -9.59 -13.34 1.21
N TYR A 297 -9.57 -12.22 1.94
CA TYR A 297 -8.76 -11.07 1.57
C TYR A 297 -7.26 -11.39 1.59
N LEU A 298 -6.78 -12.04 2.66
CA LEU A 298 -5.39 -12.43 2.79
C LEU A 298 -4.97 -13.48 1.77
N GLU A 299 -5.85 -14.46 1.47
CA GLU A 299 -5.63 -15.45 0.41
C GLU A 299 -5.47 -14.79 -0.95
N SER A 300 -6.42 -13.92 -1.31
CA SER A 300 -6.40 -13.14 -2.54
C SER A 300 -5.12 -12.30 -2.67
N ALA A 301 -4.76 -11.57 -1.60
CA ALA A 301 -3.55 -10.76 -1.61
C ALA A 301 -2.26 -11.60 -1.67
N ARG A 302 -2.28 -12.83 -1.13
CA ARG A 302 -1.16 -13.78 -1.24
C ARG A 302 -1.00 -14.29 -2.66
N MET A 303 -2.10 -14.59 -3.35
CA MET A 303 -2.06 -14.96 -4.77
C MET A 303 -1.49 -13.83 -5.62
N THR A 304 -1.93 -12.58 -5.41
CA THR A 304 -1.37 -11.41 -6.09
C THR A 304 0.12 -11.25 -5.80
N SER A 305 0.52 -11.39 -4.53
CA SER A 305 1.93 -11.27 -4.15
C SER A 305 2.80 -12.36 -4.77
N ASN A 306 2.30 -13.59 -4.91
CA ASN A 306 3.06 -14.67 -5.54
C ASN A 306 3.20 -14.45 -7.05
N ALA A 307 2.11 -14.06 -7.73
CA ALA A 307 2.15 -13.72 -9.15
C ALA A 307 3.13 -12.56 -9.43
N LEU A 308 3.15 -11.55 -8.56
CA LEU A 308 4.13 -10.45 -8.66
C LEU A 308 5.57 -10.93 -8.45
N LYS A 309 5.82 -11.87 -7.52
CA LYS A 309 7.16 -12.45 -7.33
C LYS A 309 7.66 -13.16 -8.58
N GLU A 310 6.78 -13.92 -9.25
CA GLU A 310 7.10 -14.55 -10.53
C GLU A 310 7.45 -13.51 -11.59
N LEU A 311 6.65 -12.43 -11.70
CA LEU A 311 6.95 -11.33 -12.62
C LEU A 311 8.30 -10.65 -12.34
N PHE A 312 8.64 -10.45 -11.06
CA PHE A 312 9.96 -9.92 -10.67
C PHE A 312 11.09 -10.88 -11.07
N HIS A 313 10.94 -12.17 -10.81
CA HIS A 313 11.94 -13.18 -11.15
C HIS A 313 12.22 -13.23 -12.66
N ASP A 314 11.19 -12.99 -13.48
CA ASP A 314 11.29 -13.04 -14.93
C ASP A 314 11.79 -11.73 -15.57
N LEU A 315 12.10 -10.70 -14.76
CA LEU A 315 12.67 -9.45 -15.27
C LEU A 315 14.08 -9.67 -15.87
N PRO A 316 14.39 -9.07 -17.03
CA PRO A 316 15.71 -9.19 -17.65
C PRO A 316 16.80 -8.45 -16.85
N ASP A 317 16.42 -7.36 -16.18
CA ASP A 317 17.33 -6.60 -15.31
C ASP A 317 17.46 -7.30 -13.96
N GLN A 318 18.64 -7.88 -13.72
CA GLN A 318 18.93 -8.63 -12.50
C GLN A 318 18.88 -7.77 -11.24
N ASN A 319 19.17 -6.46 -11.33
CA ASN A 319 19.07 -5.57 -10.17
C ASN A 319 17.61 -5.38 -9.75
N LEU A 320 16.68 -5.42 -10.71
CA LEU A 320 15.25 -5.33 -10.43
C LEU A 320 14.69 -6.66 -9.95
N ALA A 321 15.11 -7.76 -10.59
CA ALA A 321 14.70 -9.10 -10.19
C ALA A 321 15.06 -9.41 -8.72
N SER A 322 16.20 -8.90 -8.23
CA SER A 322 16.64 -9.08 -6.84
C SER A 322 15.98 -8.14 -5.83
N LEU A 323 15.21 -7.13 -6.24
CA LEU A 323 14.61 -6.15 -5.32
C LEU A 323 13.82 -6.82 -4.18
N PRO A 324 12.97 -7.84 -4.39
CA PRO A 324 12.27 -8.50 -3.29
C PRO A 324 13.24 -9.15 -2.28
N ASP A 325 14.32 -9.76 -2.76
CA ASP A 325 15.29 -10.43 -1.89
C ASP A 325 16.10 -9.42 -1.07
N GLU A 326 16.39 -8.24 -1.63
CA GLU A 326 16.99 -7.13 -0.89
C GLU A 326 16.14 -6.70 0.30
N LEU A 327 14.82 -6.89 0.26
CA LEU A 327 13.92 -6.53 1.35
C LEU A 327 13.78 -7.64 2.40
N SER A 328 14.48 -8.76 2.25
CA SER A 328 14.46 -9.85 3.25
C SER A 328 15.24 -9.46 4.50
N ILE A 329 14.53 -9.02 5.53
CA ILE A 329 15.10 -8.55 6.80
C ILE A 329 14.80 -9.57 7.91
N GLY A 330 15.84 -10.24 8.41
CA GLY A 330 15.68 -11.32 9.39
C GLY A 330 15.03 -12.59 8.80
N GLY A 331 15.19 -12.84 7.50
CA GLY A 331 14.71 -14.04 6.82
C GLY A 331 13.21 -14.06 6.47
N SER A 332 12.53 -12.91 6.45
CA SER A 332 11.16 -12.79 5.91
C SER A 332 11.20 -12.48 4.42
N SER A 333 10.62 -13.35 3.59
CA SER A 333 10.26 -12.96 2.23
C SER A 333 9.24 -11.82 2.27
N PRO A 334 9.44 -10.72 1.51
CA PRO A 334 8.51 -9.61 1.55
C PRO A 334 7.16 -9.99 0.94
N TRP A 335 6.12 -9.26 1.35
CA TRP A 335 4.88 -9.20 0.59
C TRP A 335 5.05 -8.20 -0.55
N ILE A 336 4.60 -8.53 -1.76
CA ILE A 336 4.58 -7.60 -2.89
C ILE A 336 3.14 -7.27 -3.21
N VAL A 337 2.80 -5.97 -3.16
CA VAL A 337 1.41 -5.53 -3.20
C VAL A 337 1.28 -4.35 -4.15
N PRO A 338 0.39 -4.41 -5.15
CA PRO A 338 0.09 -3.27 -5.97
C PRO A 338 -0.84 -2.34 -5.19
N VAL A 339 -0.43 -1.09 -5.01
CA VAL A 339 -1.16 -0.11 -4.22
C VAL A 339 -1.52 1.09 -5.08
N SER A 340 -2.80 1.43 -5.08
CA SER A 340 -3.32 2.65 -5.72
C SER A 340 -3.84 3.57 -4.61
N SER A 341 -2.96 4.42 -4.06
CA SER A 341 -3.28 5.43 -3.04
C SER A 341 -3.34 6.86 -3.61
N ILE A 342 -2.71 7.11 -4.77
CA ILE A 342 -2.91 8.16 -5.80
C ILE A 342 -1.84 9.26 -6.00
N ASP A 343 -0.87 9.01 -6.87
CA ASP A 343 -0.41 9.94 -7.92
C ASP A 343 -0.24 9.06 -9.16
N GLY A 344 -0.60 9.50 -10.36
CA GLY A 344 -0.71 8.64 -11.55
C GLY A 344 -1.83 9.08 -12.51
N GLN A 345 -2.20 8.22 -13.45
CA GLN A 345 -3.09 8.57 -14.58
C GLN A 345 -4.39 9.27 -14.14
N LYS A 346 -5.10 8.73 -13.13
CA LYS A 346 -6.39 9.31 -12.70
C LYS A 346 -6.24 10.71 -12.11
N LEU A 347 -5.11 10.99 -11.45
CA LEU A 347 -4.83 12.32 -10.91
C LEU A 347 -4.51 13.31 -12.04
N ASP A 348 -3.75 12.87 -13.05
CA ASP A 348 -3.45 13.68 -14.24
C ASP A 348 -4.71 14.02 -15.04
N GLU A 349 -5.58 13.03 -15.28
CA GLU A 349 -6.88 13.24 -15.94
C GLU A 349 -7.76 14.25 -15.19
N TYR A 350 -7.83 14.13 -13.86
CA TYR A 350 -8.61 15.05 -13.01
C TYR A 350 -8.07 16.48 -13.10
N GLN A 351 -6.75 16.66 -13.02
CA GLN A 351 -6.11 17.97 -13.13
C GLN A 351 -6.28 18.59 -14.50
N GLN A 352 -6.11 17.83 -15.58
CA GLN A 352 -6.32 18.29 -16.94
C GLN A 352 -7.77 18.74 -17.15
N THR A 353 -8.73 17.97 -16.63
CA THR A 353 -10.16 18.31 -16.69
C THR A 353 -10.45 19.63 -15.98
N ARG A 354 -9.92 19.83 -14.76
CA ARG A 354 -10.04 21.10 -14.02
C ARG A 354 -9.40 22.28 -14.77
N ARG A 355 -8.18 22.10 -15.32
CA ARG A 355 -7.50 23.14 -16.10
C ARG A 355 -8.29 23.54 -17.35
N SER A 356 -9.03 22.60 -17.94
CA SER A 356 -9.92 22.87 -19.08
C SER A 356 -11.25 23.56 -18.71
N GLY A 357 -11.47 23.89 -17.43
CA GLY A 357 -12.70 24.53 -16.93
C GLY A 357 -13.91 23.60 -16.88
N LYS A 358 -13.74 22.30 -17.16
CA LYS A 358 -14.80 21.30 -17.09
C LYS A 358 -14.94 20.77 -15.65
N GLN A 359 -16.18 20.48 -15.23
CA GLN A 359 -16.39 19.74 -13.99
C GLN A 359 -15.95 18.27 -14.20
N PRO A 360 -15.00 17.76 -13.40
CA PRO A 360 -14.63 16.36 -13.45
C PRO A 360 -15.82 15.48 -13.06
N ARG A 361 -16.00 14.36 -13.79
CA ARG A 361 -17.08 13.39 -13.53
C ARG A 361 -16.87 12.57 -12.25
N ILE A 362 -15.72 12.72 -11.59
CA ILE A 362 -15.38 11.99 -10.38
C ILE A 362 -16.13 12.63 -9.20
N LYS A 363 -17.17 11.93 -8.72
CA LYS A 363 -17.99 12.36 -7.58
C LYS A 363 -17.48 11.86 -6.22
N GLU A 364 -16.56 10.90 -6.23
CA GLU A 364 -16.10 10.21 -5.02
C GLU A 364 -14.62 10.48 -4.74
N PRO A 365 -14.19 10.56 -3.47
CA PRO A 365 -12.77 10.61 -3.09
C PRO A 365 -11.95 9.46 -3.69
N PRO A 366 -10.61 9.60 -3.82
CA PRO A 366 -9.75 8.51 -4.22
C PRO A 366 -9.98 7.28 -3.35
N ARG A 367 -10.15 6.12 -3.99
CA ARG A 367 -10.33 4.84 -3.28
C ARG A 367 -8.99 4.13 -3.18
N PRO A 368 -8.45 3.97 -1.97
CA PRO A 368 -7.17 3.31 -1.79
C PRO A 368 -7.30 1.80 -1.98
N VAL A 369 -6.61 1.25 -2.98
CA VAL A 369 -6.63 -0.19 -3.28
C VAL A 369 -5.48 -0.90 -2.57
N HIS A 370 -5.78 -2.04 -1.93
CA HIS A 370 -4.86 -2.87 -1.13
C HIS A 370 -4.14 -2.19 0.05
N VAL A 371 -4.50 -0.95 0.39
CA VAL A 371 -3.94 -0.22 1.54
C VAL A 371 -4.27 -0.88 2.89
N ALA A 372 -5.29 -1.74 2.94
CA ALA A 372 -5.62 -2.50 4.14
C ALA A 372 -4.63 -3.66 4.42
N LEU A 373 -3.95 -4.20 3.41
CA LEU A 373 -3.06 -5.37 3.61
C LEU A 373 -1.90 -5.05 4.57
N PRO A 374 -1.12 -3.97 4.39
CA PRO A 374 -0.03 -3.69 5.32
C PRO A 374 -0.50 -3.54 6.76
N LEU A 375 -1.65 -2.89 6.97
CA LEU A 375 -2.29 -2.74 8.28
C LEU A 375 -2.68 -4.11 8.87
N LEU A 376 -3.32 -4.98 8.08
CA LEU A 376 -3.63 -6.35 8.51
C LEU A 376 -2.38 -7.14 8.89
N LEU A 377 -1.28 -7.01 8.13
CA LEU A 377 -0.02 -7.69 8.44
C LEU A 377 0.58 -7.26 9.78
N ALA A 378 0.39 -6.00 10.19
CA ALA A 378 0.78 -5.53 11.52
C ALA A 378 -0.18 -6.02 12.61
N LEU A 379 -1.48 -6.05 12.32
CA LEU A 379 -2.52 -6.40 13.29
C LEU A 379 -2.63 -7.92 13.54
N CYS A 380 -2.18 -8.77 12.61
CA CYS A 380 -2.27 -10.23 12.75
C CYS A 380 -1.09 -10.87 13.52
N GLU A 381 -0.36 -10.17 14.40
CA GLU A 381 0.82 -10.73 15.09
C GLU A 381 0.76 -10.69 16.62
N ARG A 382 -0.21 -11.39 17.22
CA ARG A 382 -0.13 -12.05 18.56
C ARG A 382 -1.00 -11.55 19.71
N ASP A 383 -1.64 -10.38 19.67
CA ASP A 383 -2.48 -9.96 20.81
C ASP A 383 -3.91 -9.55 20.42
N ASN A 384 -4.26 -9.58 19.14
CA ASN A 384 -5.62 -9.30 18.72
C ASN A 384 -6.49 -10.55 18.94
N ALA A 385 -7.45 -10.42 19.85
CA ALA A 385 -8.38 -11.48 20.29
C ALA A 385 -9.25 -12.09 19.19
N LEU A 386 -9.16 -11.56 17.97
CA LEU A 386 -10.00 -11.87 16.82
C LEU A 386 -9.38 -12.91 15.89
N MET A 387 -8.24 -13.49 16.28
CA MET A 387 -7.67 -14.70 15.66
C MET A 387 -7.89 -15.93 16.52
#